data_AF-F3MAW7-F1
#
_entry.id   AF-F3MAW7-F1
#
_cell.length_a   1.000
_cell.length_b   1.000
_cell.length_c   1.000
_cell.angle_alpha   90.00
_cell.angle_beta   90.00
_cell.angle_gamma   90.00
#
_symmetry.space_group_name_H-M   'P 1'
#
loop_
_entity.id
_entity.type
_entity.pdbx_description
1 polymer ?
#
loop_
_entity_poly.entity_id
_entity_poly.type
_entity_poly.pdbx_seq_one_letter_code
_entity_poly.pdbx_strand_id
1 'polypeptide(L)'
;MKNIEFKVTSSSCCTPRVPSSTKETVKKEHASYNDNLPVAIIGAGPIGLAAAAHLGERGQNFILFEAGSSIGQNILQWGHVRLFSPWQYNIDKAAERLLRKQTRMEASCINGTAFRS
;
A
#
# COMPACT_ATOMS: atom_id res chain seq x y z
N MET A 1 20.96 20.85 25.36
CA MET A 1 19.48 20.91 25.35
C MET A 1 18.98 19.64 26.02
N LYS A 2 18.13 19.77 27.05
CA LYS A 2 17.71 18.70 27.95
C LYS A 2 16.60 17.87 27.28
N ASN A 3 16.71 16.55 27.35
CA ASN A 3 15.71 15.60 26.89
C ASN A 3 14.51 15.65 27.85
N ILE A 4 13.30 15.83 27.32
CA ILE A 4 12.07 15.82 28.11
C ILE A 4 11.55 14.38 28.14
N GLU A 5 11.60 13.76 29.31
CA GLU A 5 11.03 12.44 29.58
C GLU A 5 9.52 12.58 29.83
N PHE A 6 8.70 11.96 28.98
CA PHE A 6 7.26 11.82 29.25
C PHE A 6 7.01 10.60 30.14
N LYS A 7 6.91 10.82 31.45
CA LYS A 7 6.48 9.79 32.39
C LYS A 7 4.95 9.79 32.47
N VAL A 8 4.31 8.91 31.70
CA VAL A 8 2.87 8.64 31.83
C VAL A 8 2.66 7.83 33.10
N THR A 9 2.37 8.52 34.22
CA THR A 9 1.76 7.92 35.40
C THR A 9 0.27 7.74 35.14
N SER A 10 -0.18 6.50 34.95
CA SER A 10 -1.59 6.15 35.11
C SER A 10 -1.70 4.85 35.91
N SER A 11 -2.05 5.03 37.18
CA SER A 11 -2.53 3.99 38.07
C SER A 11 -4.04 3.86 37.90
N SER A 12 -4.51 2.81 37.24
CA SER A 12 -5.83 2.17 37.43
C SER A 12 -5.91 0.97 36.46
N CYS A 13 -5.68 -0.27 36.91
CA CYS A 13 -6.65 -1.15 37.57
C CYS A 13 -7.75 -1.67 36.61
N CYS A 14 -7.37 -2.45 35.58
CA CYS A 14 -8.15 -3.54 34.97
C CYS A 14 -7.36 -4.22 33.83
N THR A 15 -6.35 -5.03 34.18
CA THR A 15 -5.82 -6.06 33.27
C THR A 15 -5.55 -7.31 34.09
N PRO A 16 -5.93 -8.52 33.62
CA PRO A 16 -5.62 -9.74 34.35
C PRO A 16 -4.10 -9.87 34.46
N ARG A 17 -3.61 -10.12 35.68
CA ARG A 17 -2.22 -10.47 35.92
C ARG A 17 -1.95 -11.84 35.32
N VAL A 18 -1.46 -11.88 34.08
CA VAL A 18 -0.88 -13.10 33.50
C VAL A 18 0.46 -13.32 34.20
N PRO A 19 0.69 -14.46 34.86
CA PRO A 19 1.97 -14.75 35.48
C PRO A 19 3.06 -14.85 34.42
N SER A 20 4.05 -13.98 34.59
CA SER A 20 5.31 -13.91 33.86
C SER A 20 6.15 -15.17 34.11
N SER A 21 5.88 -16.28 33.42
CA SER A 21 6.85 -17.37 33.28
C SER A 21 6.46 -18.36 32.17
N THR A 22 6.31 -17.87 30.96
CA THR A 22 6.75 -18.62 29.79
C THR A 22 7.49 -17.64 28.91
N LYS A 23 8.74 -17.97 28.57
CA LYS A 23 9.35 -17.42 27.36
C LYS A 23 8.52 -17.99 26.21
N GLU A 24 7.39 -17.38 25.91
CA GLU A 24 6.79 -17.52 24.59
C GLU A 24 7.72 -16.77 23.64
N THR A 25 8.78 -17.45 23.24
CA THR A 25 9.14 -17.43 21.83
C THR A 25 7.85 -17.65 21.05
N VAL A 26 7.18 -16.57 20.68
CA VAL A 26 6.31 -16.59 19.52
C VAL A 26 7.25 -16.72 18.33
N LYS A 27 7.81 -17.92 18.17
CA LYS A 27 8.18 -18.42 16.85
C LYS A 27 6.86 -18.38 16.11
N LYS A 28 6.68 -17.36 15.27
CA LYS A 28 5.72 -17.44 14.18
C LYS A 28 6.21 -18.57 13.28
N GLU A 29 5.91 -19.81 13.65
CA GLU A 29 5.85 -20.94 12.72
C GLU A 29 4.58 -20.75 11.88
N HIS A 30 4.54 -19.68 11.07
CA HIS A 30 3.74 -19.73 9.86
C HIS A 30 4.60 -20.44 8.84
N ALA A 31 4.58 -21.77 8.93
CA ALA A 31 5.23 -22.64 7.96
C ALA A 31 4.80 -22.22 6.54
N SER A 32 5.81 -22.15 5.69
CA SER A 32 5.78 -21.95 4.25
C SER A 32 4.78 -22.91 3.57
N TYR A 33 3.50 -22.53 3.57
CA TYR A 33 2.45 -23.11 2.70
C TYR A 33 1.97 -22.10 1.66
N ASN A 34 2.42 -20.84 1.79
CA ASN A 34 1.98 -19.70 0.99
C ASN A 34 3.01 -19.24 -0.05
N ASP A 35 4.20 -19.83 -0.09
CA ASP A 35 5.28 -19.33 -0.96
C ASP A 35 4.97 -19.49 -2.45
N ASN A 36 4.00 -20.37 -2.79
CA ASN A 36 3.60 -20.64 -4.17
C ASN A 36 2.15 -20.21 -4.50
N LEU A 37 1.40 -19.68 -3.53
CA LEU A 37 0.02 -19.26 -3.79
C LEU A 37 0.00 -17.84 -4.34
N PRO A 38 -0.80 -17.57 -5.40
CA PRO A 38 -0.91 -16.22 -5.94
C PRO A 38 -1.66 -15.32 -4.95
N VAL A 39 -1.21 -14.06 -4.84
CA VAL A 39 -1.88 -13.03 -4.01
C VAL A 39 -3.11 -12.50 -4.75
N ALA A 40 -4.28 -12.53 -4.12
CA ALA A 40 -5.46 -11.87 -4.66
C ALA A 40 -5.55 -10.42 -4.16
N ILE A 41 -5.63 -9.46 -5.08
CA ILE A 41 -5.86 -8.04 -4.80
C ILE A 41 -7.29 -7.71 -5.21
N ILE A 42 -8.08 -7.17 -4.30
CA ILE A 42 -9.48 -6.78 -4.54
C ILE A 42 -9.55 -5.26 -4.59
N GLY A 43 -9.88 -4.72 -5.77
CA GLY A 43 -9.92 -3.30 -6.10
C GLY A 43 -8.67 -2.85 -6.88
N ALA A 44 -8.85 -2.46 -8.14
CA ALA A 44 -7.82 -1.84 -8.98
C ALA A 44 -7.85 -0.31 -8.90
N GLY A 45 -8.07 0.22 -7.69
CA GLY A 45 -7.86 1.63 -7.37
C GLY A 45 -6.37 1.98 -7.17
N PRO A 46 -6.05 3.23 -6.78
CA PRO A 46 -4.66 3.67 -6.60
C PRO A 46 -3.85 2.77 -5.64
N ILE A 47 -4.45 2.37 -4.52
CA ILE A 47 -3.80 1.51 -3.51
C ILE A 47 -3.59 0.09 -4.06
N GLY A 48 -4.59 -0.49 -4.74
CA GLY A 48 -4.48 -1.83 -5.30
C GLY A 48 -3.45 -1.93 -6.41
N LEU A 49 -3.36 -0.91 -7.27
CA LEU A 49 -2.32 -0.83 -8.29
C LEU A 49 -0.92 -0.64 -7.70
N ALA A 50 -0.79 0.15 -6.61
CA ALA A 50 0.47 0.24 -5.88
C ALA A 50 0.87 -1.14 -5.33
N ALA A 51 -0.04 -1.86 -4.68
CA ALA A 51 0.22 -3.22 -4.19
C ALA A 51 0.64 -4.17 -5.33
N ALA A 52 -0.09 -4.17 -6.44
CA ALA A 52 0.25 -4.95 -7.63
C ALA A 52 1.65 -4.60 -8.17
N ALA A 53 2.02 -3.32 -8.17
CA ALA A 53 3.34 -2.88 -8.61
C ALA A 53 4.45 -3.41 -7.70
N HIS A 54 4.27 -3.35 -6.39
CA HIS A 54 5.24 -3.92 -5.43
C HIS A 54 5.38 -5.44 -5.57
N LEU A 55 4.28 -6.16 -5.81
CA LEU A 55 4.33 -7.61 -6.04
C LEU A 55 5.02 -7.95 -7.38
N GLY A 56 4.71 -7.18 -8.43
CA GLY A 56 5.36 -7.32 -9.73
C GLY A 56 6.86 -7.06 -9.68
N GLU A 57 7.32 -6.07 -8.93
CA GLU A 57 8.76 -5.82 -8.73
C GLU A 57 9.47 -6.94 -7.96
N ARG A 58 8.75 -7.63 -7.08
CA ARG A 58 9.27 -8.79 -6.33
C ARG A 58 9.16 -10.10 -7.09
N GLY A 59 8.60 -10.09 -8.30
CA GLY A 59 8.35 -11.31 -9.09
C GLY A 59 7.33 -12.25 -8.44
N GLN A 60 6.44 -11.73 -7.59
CA GLN A 60 5.41 -12.53 -6.93
C GLN A 60 4.17 -12.61 -7.80
N ASN A 61 3.58 -13.80 -7.91
CA ASN A 61 2.35 -14.01 -8.67
C ASN A 61 1.16 -13.37 -7.95
N PHE A 62 0.31 -12.65 -8.70
CA PHE A 62 -0.90 -12.06 -8.16
C PHE A 62 -2.03 -12.01 -9.19
N ILE A 63 -3.25 -11.90 -8.69
CA ILE A 63 -4.47 -11.70 -9.47
C ILE A 63 -5.16 -10.45 -8.93
N LEU A 64 -5.51 -9.52 -9.82
CA LEU A 64 -6.15 -8.26 -9.48
C LEU A 64 -7.60 -8.24 -9.96
N PHE A 65 -8.54 -7.95 -9.07
CA PHE A 65 -9.96 -7.84 -9.36
C PHE A 65 -10.42 -6.39 -9.22
N GLU A 66 -11.32 -5.94 -10.08
CA GLU A 66 -11.96 -4.63 -10.02
C GLU A 66 -13.46 -4.81 -10.28
N ALA A 67 -14.29 -4.06 -9.56
CA ALA A 67 -15.74 -4.14 -9.74
C ALA A 67 -16.20 -3.37 -10.99
N GLY A 68 -15.47 -2.31 -11.36
CA GLY A 68 -15.72 -1.52 -12.56
C GLY A 68 -15.30 -2.19 -13.87
N SER A 69 -15.76 -1.64 -14.98
CA SER A 69 -15.41 -2.07 -16.34
C SER A 69 -13.95 -1.79 -16.72
N SER A 70 -13.27 -0.92 -15.97
CA SER A 70 -11.89 -0.50 -16.20
C SER A 70 -11.14 -0.29 -14.89
N ILE A 71 -9.82 -0.39 -14.95
CA ILE A 71 -8.92 -0.09 -13.83
C ILE A 71 -9.17 1.35 -13.36
N GLY A 72 -9.22 1.55 -12.04
CA GLY A 72 -9.39 2.88 -11.44
C GLY A 72 -10.79 3.48 -11.61
N GLN A 73 -11.82 2.68 -11.88
CA GLN A 73 -13.19 3.16 -12.16
C GLN A 73 -13.72 4.17 -11.13
N ASN A 74 -13.46 3.93 -9.83
CA ASN A 74 -13.87 4.84 -8.77
C ASN A 74 -13.25 6.25 -8.90
N ILE A 75 -11.97 6.32 -9.28
CA ILE A 75 -11.28 7.60 -9.52
C ILE A 75 -11.84 8.29 -10.77
N LEU A 76 -12.15 7.52 -11.82
CA LEU A 76 -12.75 8.05 -13.06
C LEU A 76 -14.14 8.64 -12.81
N GLN A 77 -14.94 8.04 -11.92
CA GLN A 77 -16.27 8.54 -11.56
C GLN A 77 -16.24 9.94 -10.94
N TRP A 78 -15.17 10.29 -10.21
CA TRP A 78 -15.00 11.61 -9.59
C TRP A 78 -13.98 12.48 -10.31
N GLY A 79 -13.68 12.22 -11.60
CA GLY A 79 -12.68 12.96 -12.36
C GLY A 79 -12.90 14.48 -12.46
N HIS A 80 -14.07 14.98 -12.07
CA HIS A 80 -14.36 16.41 -11.95
C HIS A 80 -13.71 17.07 -10.71
N VAL A 81 -13.29 16.27 -9.72
CA VAL A 81 -12.61 16.74 -8.51
C VAL A 81 -11.11 16.83 -8.74
N ARG A 82 -10.52 17.96 -8.38
CA ARG A 82 -9.07 18.18 -8.48
C ARG A 82 -8.36 17.72 -7.21
N LEU A 83 -7.22 17.05 -7.38
CA LEU A 83 -6.31 16.73 -6.28
C LEU A 83 -5.65 17.99 -5.72
N PHE A 84 -5.39 17.99 -4.42
CA PHE A 84 -4.73 19.10 -3.72
C PHE A 84 -3.22 19.18 -3.97
N SER A 85 -2.65 18.15 -4.61
CA SER A 85 -1.22 18.01 -4.88
C SER A 85 -0.96 17.62 -6.34
N PRO A 86 0.17 18.05 -6.93
CA PRO A 86 0.62 17.57 -8.24
C PRO A 86 0.72 16.05 -8.32
N TRP A 87 0.43 15.48 -9.50
CA TRP A 87 0.39 14.04 -9.76
C TRP A 87 1.64 13.28 -9.33
N GLN A 88 2.82 13.86 -9.56
CA GLN A 88 4.12 13.28 -9.19
C GLN A 88 4.26 12.93 -7.69
N TYR A 89 3.46 13.56 -6.82
CA TYR A 89 3.46 13.28 -5.38
C TYR A 89 2.42 12.23 -4.97
N ASN A 90 1.47 11.91 -5.84
CA ASN A 90 0.37 10.97 -5.58
C ASN A 90 0.61 9.58 -6.20
N ILE A 91 1.70 9.41 -6.95
CA ILE A 91 2.06 8.14 -7.57
C ILE A 91 3.01 7.33 -6.69
N ASP A 92 2.73 6.04 -6.52
CA ASP A 92 3.63 5.11 -5.85
C ASP A 92 4.93 4.91 -6.65
N LYS A 93 6.05 4.75 -5.95
CA LYS A 93 7.39 4.67 -6.58
C LYS A 93 7.62 3.37 -7.36
N ALA A 94 7.07 2.24 -6.92
CA ALA A 94 7.13 0.99 -7.67
C ALA A 94 6.29 1.09 -8.93
N ALA A 95 5.07 1.63 -8.81
CA ALA A 95 4.20 1.88 -9.96
C ALA A 95 4.86 2.82 -10.98
N GLU A 96 5.47 3.91 -10.52
CA GLU A 96 6.23 4.85 -11.35
C GLU A 96 7.34 4.13 -12.15
N ARG A 97 8.15 3.30 -11.49
CA ARG A 97 9.24 2.55 -12.14
C ARG A 97 8.73 1.55 -13.17
N LEU A 98 7.66 0.81 -12.87
CA LEU A 98 7.08 -0.14 -13.81
C LEU A 98 6.48 0.55 -15.03
N LEU A 99 5.74 1.65 -14.84
CA LEU A 99 5.16 2.42 -15.95
C LEU A 99 6.23 2.99 -16.88
N ARG A 100 7.35 3.49 -16.32
CA ARG A 100 8.52 3.96 -17.09
C ARG A 100 9.17 2.85 -17.92
N LYS A 101 9.08 1.58 -17.49
CA LYS A 101 9.60 0.41 -18.23
C LYS A 101 8.63 -0.08 -19.30
N GLN A 102 7.32 -0.09 -19.01
CA GLN A 102 6.30 -0.78 -19.81
C GLN A 102 5.83 0.04 -21.02
N THR A 103 5.81 1.37 -20.93
CA THR A 103 5.14 2.20 -21.93
C THR A 103 6.06 3.30 -22.43
N ARG A 104 5.98 3.53 -23.75
CA ARG A 104 6.25 4.81 -24.45
C ARG A 104 5.29 5.91 -23.93
N MET A 105 5.16 6.06 -22.62
CA MET A 105 4.47 7.19 -22.01
C MET A 105 5.43 8.36 -22.16
N GLU A 106 5.06 9.33 -23.01
CA GLU A 106 5.74 10.62 -23.00
C GLU A 106 5.78 11.14 -21.56
N ALA A 107 6.91 11.75 -21.18
CA ALA A 107 7.16 12.32 -19.86
C ALA A 107 6.00 13.22 -19.36
N SER A 108 5.16 13.72 -20.27
CA SER A 108 3.89 14.40 -20.04
C SER A 108 2.95 13.69 -19.03
N CYS A 109 2.76 12.38 -19.13
CA CYS A 109 1.83 11.67 -18.23
C CYS A 109 2.36 11.57 -16.79
N ILE A 110 3.68 11.55 -16.62
CA ILE A 110 4.33 11.41 -15.31
C ILE A 110 4.44 12.77 -14.61
N ASN A 111 4.67 13.83 -15.39
CA ASN A 111 4.70 15.21 -14.90
C ASN A 111 3.30 15.79 -14.68
N GLY A 112 2.23 15.01 -14.89
CA GLY A 112 0.85 15.40 -14.65
C GLY A 112 0.22 16.30 -15.71
N THR A 113 0.88 16.51 -16.87
CA THR A 113 0.31 17.31 -17.96
C THR A 113 -0.81 16.60 -18.72
N ALA A 114 -0.94 15.28 -18.57
CA ALA A 114 -2.03 14.49 -19.17
C ALA A 114 -3.39 14.60 -18.44
N PHE A 115 -3.43 15.16 -17.23
CA PHE A 115 -4.67 15.38 -16.45
C PHE A 115 -5.12 16.85 -16.45
N ARG A 116 -4.57 17.68 -17.35
CA ARG A 116 -5.13 19.00 -17.66
C ARG A 116 -6.34 18.81 -18.56
N SER A 117 -7.53 18.91 -17.97
CA SER A 117 -8.74 19.33 -18.66
C SER A 117 -8.65 20.80 -19.05
#